data_AF-A0A146KA25-F1
#
_entry.id   AF-A0A146KA25-F1
#
_cell.length_a   1.000
_cell.length_b   1.000
_cell.length_c   1.000
_cell.angle_alpha   90.00
_cell.angle_beta   90.00
_cell.angle_gamma   90.00
#
_symmetry.space_group_name_H-M   'P 1'
#
loop_
_entity.id
_entity.type
_entity.pdbx_description
1 polymer ?
#
loop_
_entity_poly.entity_id
_entity_poly.type
_entity_poly.pdbx_seq_one_letter_code
_entity_poly.pdbx_strand_id
1 'polypeptide(L)'
;GNEFKTIYFESLSKQIFQYIRLCLNGFLNTYGGNIVIGVNQKREAVGILHSIPQNDELRLMIDAYVNAFVPQVDNDNIIMQFHHLDKPRVGERQFF
;
A
#
# COMPACT_ATOMS: atom_id res chain seq x y z
N GLY A 1 10.18 -8.29 -15.54
CA GLY A 1 10.56 -6.90 -15.20
C GLY A 1 9.61 -6.43 -14.13
N ASN A 2 10.12 -5.97 -12.99
CA ASN A 2 9.27 -5.59 -11.86
C ASN A 2 8.65 -4.22 -12.12
N GLU A 3 7.34 -4.17 -12.26
CA GLU A 3 6.59 -2.93 -12.41
C GLU A 3 6.36 -2.30 -11.04
N PHE A 4 6.78 -1.04 -10.87
CA PHE A 4 6.58 -0.27 -9.65
C PHE A 4 5.52 0.81 -9.92
N LYS A 5 4.41 0.76 -9.17
CA LYS A 5 3.37 1.79 -9.20
C LYS A 5 3.35 2.52 -7.85
N THR A 6 3.23 3.84 -7.91
CA THR A 6 3.38 4.79 -6.78
C THR A 6 2.13 5.66 -6.70
N ILE A 7 1.50 5.76 -5.52
CA ILE A 7 0.31 6.61 -5.28
C ILE A 7 0.37 7.34 -3.92
N TYR A 8 -0.28 8.51 -3.88
CA TYR A 8 -0.44 9.41 -2.75
C TYR A 8 -1.83 9.30 -2.13
N PHE A 9 -1.95 9.49 -0.81
CA PHE A 9 -3.21 9.40 -0.09
C PHE A 9 -3.41 10.58 0.89
N GLU A 10 -4.56 11.27 0.80
CA GLU A 10 -5.02 12.27 1.79
C GLU A 10 -5.93 11.64 2.86
N SER A 11 -6.67 10.58 2.51
CA SER A 11 -7.47 9.77 3.44
C SER A 11 -7.03 8.31 3.32
N LEU A 12 -6.38 7.82 4.37
CA LEU A 12 -5.56 6.62 4.31
C LEU A 12 -6.33 5.37 3.89
N SER A 13 -7.42 5.06 4.58
CA SER A 13 -8.06 3.75 4.49
C SER A 13 -8.76 3.54 3.15
N LYS A 14 -9.71 4.42 2.78
CA LYS A 14 -10.55 4.20 1.58
C LYS A 14 -9.75 4.23 0.28
N GLN A 15 -8.77 5.12 0.15
CA GLN A 15 -7.99 5.25 -1.07
C GLN A 15 -6.98 4.11 -1.21
N ILE A 16 -6.37 3.65 -0.11
CA ILE A 16 -5.51 2.46 -0.11
C ILE A 16 -6.28 1.24 -0.63
N PHE A 17 -7.50 0.98 -0.15
CA PHE A 17 -8.29 -0.18 -0.62
C PHE A 17 -8.69 -0.10 -2.09
N GLN A 18 -9.09 1.09 -2.57
CA GLN A 18 -9.39 1.29 -3.98
C GLN A 18 -8.17 1.00 -4.85
N TYR A 19 -6.99 1.42 -4.40
CA TYR A 19 -5.75 1.17 -5.11
C TYR A 19 -5.32 -0.29 -5.08
N ILE A 20 -5.39 -0.94 -3.92
CA ILE A 20 -5.13 -2.38 -3.78
C ILE A 20 -6.01 -3.16 -4.76
N ARG A 21 -7.30 -2.85 -4.84
CA ARG A 21 -8.22 -3.49 -5.81
C ARG A 21 -7.79 -3.31 -7.26
N LEU A 22 -7.36 -2.11 -7.66
CA LEU A 22 -6.84 -1.86 -9.01
C LEU A 22 -5.60 -2.70 -9.29
N CYS A 23 -4.67 -2.76 -8.34
CA CYS A 23 -3.45 -3.56 -8.46
C CYS A 23 -3.74 -5.06 -8.49
N LEU A 24 -4.57 -5.59 -7.59
CA LEU A 24 -4.93 -7.01 -7.54
C LEU A 24 -5.57 -7.47 -8.85
N ASN A 25 -6.49 -6.67 -9.41
CA ASN A 25 -7.06 -6.95 -10.73
C ASN A 25 -5.98 -7.01 -11.83
N GLY A 26 -4.98 -6.15 -11.79
CA GLY A 26 -3.85 -6.21 -12.72
C GLY A 26 -2.97 -7.45 -12.49
N PHE A 27 -2.67 -7.75 -11.23
CA PHE A 27 -1.77 -8.84 -10.84
C PHE A 27 -2.34 -10.22 -11.15
N LEU A 28 -3.63 -10.42 -10.93
CA LEU A 28 -4.31 -11.68 -11.28
C LEU A 28 -4.27 -11.99 -12.78
N ASN A 29 -4.19 -10.97 -13.63
CA ASN A 29 -4.10 -11.13 -15.08
C ASN A 29 -2.65 -11.08 -15.61
N THR A 30 -1.66 -11.03 -14.71
CA THR A 30 -0.22 -10.90 -15.04
C THR A 30 0.62 -11.82 -14.14
N TYR A 31 1.94 -11.61 -14.06
CA TYR A 31 2.86 -12.43 -13.26
C TYR A 31 2.97 -11.96 -11.79
N GLY A 32 1.89 -11.40 -11.22
CA GLY A 32 1.91 -10.76 -9.91
C GLY A 32 2.60 -9.39 -9.91
N GLY A 33 2.96 -8.90 -8.72
CA GLY A 33 3.68 -7.64 -8.57
C GLY A 33 3.78 -7.14 -7.13
N ASN A 34 4.35 -5.94 -6.97
CA ASN A 34 4.50 -5.29 -5.67
C ASN A 34 3.67 -4.01 -5.63
N ILE A 35 2.97 -3.79 -4.52
CA ILE A 35 2.30 -2.52 -4.22
C ILE A 35 3.20 -1.76 -3.26
N VAL A 36 3.63 -0.56 -3.63
CA VAL A 36 4.44 0.30 -2.76
C VAL A 36 3.65 1.55 -2.42
N ILE A 37 3.44 1.75 -1.13
CA ILE A 37 2.66 2.85 -0.56
C ILE A 37 3.60 3.79 0.21
N GLY A 38 3.35 5.10 0.18
CA GLY A 38 4.20 6.10 0.84
C GLY A 38 5.43 6.50 0.02
N VAL A 39 5.28 6.55 -1.30
CA VAL A 39 6.31 6.98 -2.25
C VAL A 39 5.79 8.18 -3.06
N ASN A 40 6.66 9.13 -3.42
CA ASN A 40 6.30 10.28 -4.26
C ASN A 40 6.52 10.02 -5.78
N GLN A 41 6.17 10.98 -6.64
CA GLN A 41 6.28 10.95 -8.12
C GLN A 41 7.71 10.72 -8.58
N LYS A 42 8.70 11.09 -7.75
CA LYS A 42 10.12 10.87 -7.99
C LYS A 42 10.59 9.50 -7.51
N ARG A 43 9.66 8.63 -7.06
CA ARG A 43 9.90 7.31 -6.49
C ARG A 43 10.73 7.35 -5.20
N GLU A 44 10.62 8.44 -4.45
CA GLU A 44 11.29 8.60 -3.17
C GLU A 44 10.34 8.19 -2.05
N ALA A 45 10.86 7.48 -1.05
CA ALA A 45 10.09 7.13 0.14
C ALA A 45 9.79 8.39 0.96
N VAL A 46 8.50 8.73 1.07
CA VAL A 46 7.98 9.84 1.89
C VAL A 46 7.25 9.33 3.14
N GLY A 47 6.83 8.07 3.11
CA GLY A 47 6.14 7.41 4.21
C GLY A 47 4.68 7.83 4.35
N ILE A 48 4.05 7.27 5.37
CA ILE A 48 2.74 7.67 5.85
C ILE A 48 2.85 7.86 7.35
N LEU A 49 2.27 8.94 7.87
CA LEU A 49 2.25 9.19 9.30
C LEU A 49 1.19 8.31 9.95
N HIS A 50 1.61 7.36 10.78
CA HIS A 50 0.74 6.48 11.53
C HIS A 50 1.40 6.07 12.86
N SER A 51 0.60 5.69 13.85
CA SER A 51 1.06 5.09 15.09
C SER A 51 1.34 3.59 14.91
N ILE A 52 2.01 2.96 15.90
CA ILE A 52 2.24 1.51 15.88
C ILE A 52 0.91 0.72 15.88
N PRO A 53 -0.09 1.03 16.74
CA PRO A 53 -1.39 0.35 16.69
C PRO A 53 -2.09 0.44 15.33
N GLN A 54 -1.87 1.54 14.60
CA GLN A 54 -2.43 1.72 13.26
C GLN A 54 -1.80 0.82 12.19
N ASN A 55 -0.59 0.29 12.41
CA ASN A 55 0.01 -0.70 11.51
C ASN A 55 -0.74 -2.03 11.56
N ASP A 56 -1.00 -2.51 12.79
CA ASP A 56 -1.70 -3.77 12.99
C ASP A 56 -3.13 -3.67 12.48
N GLU A 57 -3.80 -2.54 12.74
CA GLU A 57 -5.12 -2.25 12.18
C GLU A 57 -5.08 -2.24 10.63
N LEU A 58 -4.12 -1.53 10.02
CA LEU A 58 -4.00 -1.48 8.56
C LEU A 58 -3.74 -2.86 7.98
N ARG A 59 -2.89 -3.67 8.62
CA ARG A 59 -2.64 -5.05 8.21
C ARG A 59 -3.92 -5.88 8.25
N LEU A 60 -4.62 -5.89 9.38
CA LEU A 60 -5.86 -6.64 9.54
C LEU A 60 -6.92 -6.21 8.52
N MET A 61 -7.05 -4.91 8.26
CA MET A 61 -8.01 -4.43 7.27
C MET A 61 -7.62 -4.85 5.84
N ILE A 62 -6.34 -4.80 5.48
CA ILE A 62 -5.87 -5.27 4.17
C ILE A 62 -6.06 -6.78 4.03
N ASP A 63 -5.69 -7.56 5.04
CA ASP A 63 -5.88 -9.02 5.03
C ASP A 63 -7.36 -9.37 4.86
N ALA A 64 -8.25 -8.73 5.63
CA ALA A 64 -9.70 -8.92 5.48
C ALA A 64 -10.19 -8.52 4.08
N TYR A 65 -9.66 -7.44 3.52
CA TYR A 65 -10.03 -6.96 2.19
C TYR A 65 -9.59 -7.91 1.06
N VAL A 66 -8.36 -8.41 1.13
CA VAL A 66 -7.84 -9.38 0.15
C VAL A 66 -8.62 -10.69 0.25
N ASN A 67 -8.85 -11.21 1.45
CA ASN A 67 -9.59 -12.46 1.64
C ASN A 67 -11.03 -12.39 1.09
N ALA A 68 -11.63 -11.20 1.11
CA ALA A 68 -12.94 -10.94 0.53
C ALA A 68 -12.90 -10.62 -0.98
N PHE A 69 -11.73 -10.54 -1.60
CA PHE A 69 -11.57 -10.15 -3.00
C PHE A 69 -12.04 -11.26 -3.95
N VAL A 70 -12.72 -10.87 -5.03
CA VAL A 70 -13.21 -11.79 -6.08
C VAL A 70 -12.78 -11.27 -7.45
N PRO A 71 -12.12 -12.09 -8.31
CA PRO A 71 -11.77 -13.50 -8.10
C PRO A 71 -10.76 -13.72 -6.97
N GLN A 72 -10.85 -14.86 -6.27
CA GLN A 72 -10.07 -15.11 -5.06
C GLN A 72 -8.56 -15.02 -5.35
N VAL A 73 -7.89 -14.19 -4.54
CA VAL A 73 -6.43 -14.20 -4.41
C VAL A 73 -6.13 -15.10 -3.24
N ASP A 74 -5.24 -16.08 -3.43
CA ASP A 74 -4.77 -16.90 -2.32
C ASP A 74 -3.89 -16.03 -1.41
N ASN A 75 -4.38 -15.79 -0.19
CA ASN A 75 -3.77 -14.89 0.79
C ASN A 75 -2.39 -15.37 1.23
N ASP A 76 -2.12 -16.67 1.15
CA ASP A 76 -0.80 -17.24 1.47
C ASP A 76 0.29 -16.77 0.51
N ASN A 77 -0.08 -16.20 -0.64
CA ASN A 77 0.84 -15.62 -1.61
C ASN A 77 1.06 -14.11 -1.45
N ILE A 78 0.51 -13.49 -0.39
CA ILE A 78 0.70 -12.06 -0.12
C ILE A 78 1.67 -11.86 1.04
N ILE A 79 2.69 -11.05 0.79
CA ILE A 79 3.68 -10.66 1.79
C ILE A 79 3.54 -9.16 2.04
N MET A 80 3.12 -8.79 3.27
CA MET A 80 2.98 -7.40 3.68
C MET A 80 4.08 -6.98 4.66
N GLN A 81 4.87 -5.98 4.26
CA GLN A 81 5.98 -5.45 5.04
C GLN A 81 5.78 -3.97 5.36
N PHE A 82 6.04 -3.60 6.61
CA PHE A 82 6.05 -2.22 7.07
C PHE A 82 7.50 -1.80 7.31
N HIS A 83 7.92 -0.69 6.71
CA HIS A 83 9.27 -0.15 6.87
C HIS A 83 9.20 1.16 7.63
N HIS A 84 9.92 1.23 8.75
CA HIS A 84 10.09 2.48 9.47
C HIS A 84 11.03 3.40 8.68
N LEU A 85 10.67 4.68 8.56
CA LEU A 85 11.50 5.69 7.93
C LEU A 85 12.08 6.61 9.01
N ASP A 86 13.38 6.48 9.27
CA ASP A 86 14.08 7.21 10.35
C ASP A 86 14.14 8.73 10.17
N LYS A 87 13.80 9.25 8.98
CA LYS A 87 13.74 10.69 8.69
C LYS A 87 12.64 11.01 7.67
N PRO A 88 11.58 11.76 8.02
CA PRO A 88 10.85 12.50 7.00
C PRO A 88 11.84 13.48 6.38
N ARG A 89 12.02 13.43 5.05
CA ARG A 89 12.79 14.47 4.35
C ARG A 89 12.00 15.77 4.51
N VAL A 90 12.48 16.64 5.40
CA VAL A 90 11.95 17.97 5.66
C VAL A 90 11.85 18.72 4.32
N GLY A 91 10.64 19.04 3.86
CA GLY A 91 10.46 19.89 2.68
C GLY A 91 9.14 19.78 1.93
N GLU A 92 8.44 18.65 1.98
CA GLU A 92 7.14 18.52 1.29
C GLU A 92 6.00 18.72 2.30
N ARG A 93 5.24 19.81 2.11
CA ARG A 93 4.14 20.25 2.97
C ARG A 93 3.19 19.10 3.25
N GLN A 94 2.98 18.83 4.53
CA GLN A 94 1.92 17.96 5.02
C GLN A 94 0.59 18.69 4.77
N PHE A 95 -0.25 18.13 3.89
CA PHE A 95 -1.66 18.50 3.83
C PHE A 95 -2.43 17.55 4.74
N PHE A 96 -3.28 18.15 5.57
CA PHE A 96 -4.07 17.56 6.64
C PHE A 96 -5.22 16.70 6.13
#